data_AF-G2RG01-F1
#
_entry.id   AF-G2RG01-F1
#
_cell.length_a   1.000
_cell.length_b   1.000
_cell.length_c   1.000
_cell.angle_alpha   90.00
_cell.angle_beta   90.00
_cell.angle_gamma   90.00
#
_symmetry.space_group_name_H-M   'P 1'
#
loop_
_entity.id
_entity.type
_entity.pdbx_description
1 polymer ?
#
loop_
_entity_poly.entity_id
_entity_poly.type
_entity_poly.pdbx_seq_one_letter_code
_entity_poly.pdbx_strand_id
1 'polypeptide(L)'
;MATGGCLWFPDLMVADPYHILPVALSAILVLNMLPRSQAGLRLLLGGEDTQPAKAVGVKWRMRLQRALLMVAVFVGPATMDLPAALHLYWIASATVTWAQTAIIWRLMPLPKTVAPAKKSELNFVMPRREEPKRPPMEG
;
A
#
# COMPACT_ATOMS: atom_id res chain seq x y z
N MET A 1 6.86 39.72 6.14
CA MET A 1 7.60 39.35 4.92
C MET A 1 8.29 38.02 5.22
N ALA A 2 7.60 36.90 5.00
CA ALA A 2 8.18 35.57 5.24
C ALA A 2 8.74 35.03 3.92
N THR A 3 9.77 35.68 3.38
CA THR A 3 10.55 35.21 2.23
C THR A 3 11.42 34.03 2.64
N GLY A 4 10.78 32.90 2.94
CA GLY A 4 11.39 31.65 3.42
C GLY A 4 11.30 30.51 2.41
N GLY A 5 10.98 30.81 1.14
CA GLY A 5 10.88 29.87 0.04
C GLY A 5 12.17 29.09 -0.28
N CYS A 6 12.04 27.93 -0.94
CA CYS A 6 13.19 27.20 -1.49
C CYS A 6 12.96 26.78 -2.96
N LEU A 7 14.06 26.78 -3.73
CA LEU A 7 14.15 26.39 -5.15
C LEU A 7 13.33 27.24 -6.16
N TRP A 8 11.99 27.15 -6.18
CA TRP A 8 11.13 27.86 -7.15
C TRP A 8 9.87 28.49 -6.55
N PHE A 9 9.55 28.20 -5.28
CA PHE A 9 8.46 28.83 -4.55
C PHE A 9 9.04 29.86 -3.57
N PRO A 10 8.81 31.17 -3.74
CA PRO A 10 9.46 32.22 -2.95
C PRO A 10 8.82 32.44 -1.56
N ASP A 11 7.55 32.06 -1.39
CA ASP A 11 6.80 32.20 -0.15
C ASP A 11 6.03 30.89 0.15
N LEU A 12 6.13 30.41 1.39
CA LEU A 12 5.47 29.17 1.83
C LEU A 12 4.00 29.40 2.19
N MET A 13 3.62 30.65 2.50
CA MET A 13 2.27 31.02 2.91
C MET A 13 1.36 31.31 1.72
N VAL A 14 1.91 31.48 0.53
CA VAL A 14 1.18 31.73 -0.71
C VAL A 14 1.04 30.41 -1.50
N ALA A 15 0.00 30.31 -2.31
CA ALA A 15 -0.15 29.21 -3.26
C ALA A 15 1.03 29.17 -4.24
N ASP A 16 1.43 27.97 -4.69
CA ASP A 16 2.55 27.80 -5.62
C ASP A 16 2.26 28.52 -6.95
N PRO A 17 3.04 29.57 -7.32
CA PRO A 17 2.81 30.33 -8.55
C PRO A 17 2.90 29.48 -9.82
N TYR A 18 3.63 28.37 -9.77
CA TYR A 18 3.83 27.48 -10.92
C TYR A 18 3.00 26.19 -10.83
N HIS A 19 2.23 25.98 -9.76
CA HIS A 19 1.44 24.78 -9.48
C HIS A 19 2.21 23.45 -9.62
N ILE A 20 3.54 23.46 -9.50
CA ILE A 20 4.40 22.28 -9.59
C ILE A 20 4.20 21.41 -8.34
N LEU A 21 4.05 22.02 -7.16
CA LEU A 21 3.86 21.33 -5.87
C LEU A 21 2.54 20.54 -5.80
N PRO A 22 1.36 21.10 -6.15
CA PRO A 22 0.12 20.34 -6.23
C PRO A 22 0.19 19.15 -7.21
N VAL A 23 0.90 19.32 -8.34
CA VAL A 23 1.10 18.26 -9.34
C VAL A 23 2.06 17.18 -8.81
N ALA A 24 3.14 17.58 -8.14
CA ALA A 24 4.06 16.64 -7.52
C ALA A 24 3.38 15.85 -6.38
N LEU A 25 2.55 16.51 -5.57
CA LEU A 25 1.77 15.85 -4.52
C LEU A 25 0.80 14.83 -5.09
N SER A 26 0.02 15.19 -6.12
CA SER A 26 -0.91 14.26 -6.76
C SER A 26 -0.15 13.06 -7.36
N ALA A 27 0.99 13.31 -8.01
CA ALA A 27 1.86 12.25 -8.51
C ALA A 27 2.35 11.32 -7.39
N ILE A 28 2.80 11.86 -6.25
CA ILE A 28 3.26 11.08 -5.09
C ILE A 28 2.13 10.24 -4.49
N LEU A 29 0.91 10.78 -4.41
CA LEU A 29 -0.27 10.07 -3.93
C LEU A 29 -0.66 8.92 -4.89
N VAL A 30 -0.63 9.18 -6.19
CA VAL A 30 -0.85 8.17 -7.22
C VAL A 30 0.21 7.07 -7.12
N LEU A 31 1.49 7.43 -7.01
CA LEU A 31 2.60 6.47 -6.86
C LEU A 31 2.48 5.62 -5.59
N ASN A 32 2.01 6.20 -4.47
CA ASN A 32 1.75 5.44 -3.25
C ASN A 32 0.57 4.48 -3.39
N MET A 33 -0.46 4.86 -4.14
CA MET A 33 -1.65 4.04 -4.39
C MET A 33 -1.42 2.94 -5.44
N LEU A 34 -0.40 3.08 -6.29
CA LEU A 34 -0.09 2.09 -7.32
C LEU A 34 0.50 0.81 -6.70
N PRO A 35 -0.02 -0.37 -7.06
CA PRO A 35 0.50 -1.64 -6.57
C PRO A 35 1.88 -1.88 -7.15
N ARG A 36 2.84 -2.22 -6.28
CA ARG A 36 4.21 -2.59 -6.67
C ARG A 36 4.30 -3.85 -7.55
N SER A 37 3.24 -4.65 -7.60
CA SER A 37 3.15 -5.87 -8.41
C SER A 37 2.51 -5.59 -9.76
N GLN A 38 3.14 -6.07 -10.84
CA GLN A 38 2.61 -5.99 -12.21
C GLN A 38 1.21 -6.62 -12.33
N ALA A 39 0.95 -7.71 -11.60
CA ALA A 39 -0.37 -8.36 -11.59
C ALA A 39 -1.45 -7.47 -10.94
N GLY A 40 -1.09 -6.75 -9.87
CA GLY A 40 -1.99 -5.79 -9.23
C GLY A 40 -2.30 -4.59 -10.12
N LEU A 41 -1.32 -4.13 -10.89
CA LEU A 41 -1.49 -3.00 -11.80
C LEU A 41 -2.44 -3.36 -12.95
N ARG A 42 -2.26 -4.53 -13.57
CA ARG A 42 -3.17 -5.04 -14.60
C ARG A 42 -4.60 -5.17 -14.09
N LEU A 43 -4.79 -5.72 -12.89
CA LEU A 43 -6.12 -5.81 -12.26
C LEU A 43 -6.76 -4.43 -12.01
N LEU A 44 -5.98 -3.43 -11.61
CA LEU A 44 -6.51 -2.07 -11.45
C LEU A 44 -6.92 -1.44 -12.77
N LEU A 45 -6.12 -1.63 -13.82
CA LEU A 45 -6.34 -1.07 -15.17
C LEU A 45 -7.37 -1.85 -16.00
N GLY A 46 -7.91 -2.96 -15.49
CA GLY A 46 -8.95 -3.74 -16.16
C GLY A 46 -8.45 -4.89 -17.03
N GLY A 47 -7.17 -5.27 -16.91
CA GLY A 47 -6.63 -6.48 -17.51
C GLY A 47 -7.27 -7.73 -16.91
N GLU A 48 -7.91 -8.53 -17.77
CA GLU A 48 -8.42 -9.86 -17.45
C GLU A 48 -7.25 -10.83 -17.29
N ASP A 49 -6.73 -10.98 -16.07
CA ASP A 49 -5.88 -12.12 -15.73
C ASP A 49 -6.67 -13.12 -14.86
N THR A 50 -6.65 -14.37 -15.32
CA THR A 50 -7.48 -15.54 -15.02
C THR A 50 -7.31 -16.12 -13.60
N GLN A 51 -6.98 -15.30 -12.59
CA GLN A 51 -7.02 -15.77 -11.20
C GLN A 51 -8.34 -15.32 -10.56
N PRO A 52 -9.19 -16.28 -10.15
CA PRO A 52 -10.52 -15.94 -9.68
C PRO A 52 -10.38 -15.21 -8.35
N ALA A 53 -10.55 -13.88 -8.37
CA ALA A 53 -10.80 -13.05 -7.21
C ALA A 53 -12.16 -13.44 -6.60
N LYS A 54 -12.24 -14.64 -6.04
CA LYS A 54 -13.43 -15.26 -5.43
C LYS A 54 -13.70 -14.75 -4.02
N ALA A 55 -12.79 -13.98 -3.43
CA ALA A 55 -13.02 -13.31 -2.15
C ALA A 55 -13.68 -11.95 -2.38
N VAL A 56 -14.91 -11.76 -1.90
CA VAL A 56 -15.68 -10.50 -1.94
C VAL A 56 -14.85 -9.30 -1.44
N GLY A 57 -13.94 -9.53 -0.49
CA GLY A 57 -13.02 -8.51 0.03
C GLY A 57 -12.03 -7.95 -1.00
N VAL A 58 -11.63 -8.72 -2.03
CA VAL A 58 -10.69 -8.27 -3.06
C VAL A 58 -11.35 -7.27 -4.00
N LYS A 59 -12.63 -7.48 -4.36
CA LYS A 59 -13.40 -6.56 -5.21
C LYS A 59 -13.66 -5.22 -4.53
N TRP A 60 -14.01 -5.23 -3.25
CA TRP A 60 -14.19 -4.00 -2.47
C TRP A 60 -12.90 -3.21 -2.36
N ARG A 61 -11.78 -3.90 -2.06
CA ARG A 61 -10.45 -3.28 -2.00
C ARG A 61 -10.05 -2.62 -3.33
N MET A 62 -10.33 -3.27 -4.46
CA MET A 62 -10.07 -2.69 -5.78
C MET A 62 -10.92 -1.45 -6.07
N ARG A 63 -12.23 -1.47 -5.72
CA ARG A 63 -13.10 -0.29 -5.88
C ARG A 63 -12.63 0.87 -5.01
N LEU A 64 -12.26 0.59 -3.77
CA LEU A 64 -11.69 1.58 -2.86
C LEU A 64 -10.39 2.17 -3.43
N GLN A 65 -9.49 1.33 -3.93
CA GLN A 65 -8.22 1.76 -4.51
C GLN A 65 -8.41 2.62 -5.78
N ARG A 66 -9.37 2.28 -6.64
CA ARG A 66 -9.75 3.12 -7.79
C ARG A 66 -10.36 4.45 -7.35
N ALA A 67 -11.21 4.45 -6.33
CA ALA A 67 -11.79 5.68 -5.78
C ALA A 67 -10.69 6.59 -5.19
N LEU A 68 -9.74 6.03 -4.45
CA LEU A 68 -8.60 6.75 -3.90
C LEU A 68 -7.67 7.31 -5.00
N LEU A 69 -7.47 6.59 -6.10
CA LEU A 69 -6.74 7.10 -7.27
C LEU A 69 -7.46 8.30 -7.91
N MET A 70 -8.79 8.22 -8.06
CA MET A 70 -9.57 9.35 -8.56
C MET A 70 -9.41 10.55 -7.63
N VAL A 71 -9.54 10.36 -6.32
CA VAL A 71 -9.31 11.41 -5.31
C VAL A 71 -7.91 12.00 -5.44
N ALA A 72 -6.87 11.17 -5.58
CA ALA A 72 -5.50 11.64 -5.74
C ALA A 72 -5.31 12.52 -7.00
N VAL A 73 -5.97 12.19 -8.11
CA VAL A 73 -5.96 13.00 -9.33
C VAL A 73 -6.70 14.33 -9.13
N PHE A 74 -7.87 14.30 -8.47
CA PHE A 74 -8.66 15.50 -8.19
C PHE A 74 -8.04 16.42 -7.13
N VAL A 75 -7.18 15.89 -6.24
CA VAL A 75 -6.47 16.69 -5.22
C VAL A 75 -5.58 17.76 -5.86
N GLY A 76 -4.98 17.52 -7.02
CA GLY A 76 -4.17 18.52 -7.74
C GLY A 76 -4.94 19.83 -8.00
N PRO A 77 -6.02 19.81 -8.79
CA PRO A 77 -6.84 21.00 -9.05
C PRO A 77 -7.58 21.49 -7.79
N ALA A 78 -8.05 20.59 -6.92
CA ALA A 78 -8.77 20.99 -5.71
C ALA A 78 -7.89 21.72 -4.68
N THR A 79 -6.57 21.55 -4.74
CA THR A 79 -5.62 22.19 -3.81
C THR A 79 -4.81 23.32 -4.43
N MET A 80 -5.22 23.85 -5.59
CA MET A 80 -4.55 24.97 -6.25
C MET A 80 -4.51 26.24 -5.41
N ASP A 81 -5.54 26.49 -4.59
CA ASP A 81 -5.62 27.67 -3.73
C ASP A 81 -4.97 27.48 -2.34
N LEU A 82 -4.46 26.28 -2.04
CA LEU A 82 -3.89 25.98 -0.73
C LEU A 82 -2.43 26.45 -0.63
N PRO A 83 -1.97 26.87 0.56
CA PRO A 83 -0.59 27.32 0.76
C PRO A 83 0.43 26.23 0.43
N ALA A 84 1.53 26.61 -0.23
CA ALA A 84 2.61 25.70 -0.62
C ALA A 84 3.22 24.92 0.56
N ALA A 85 3.21 25.50 1.76
CA ALA A 85 3.63 24.84 3.01
C ALA A 85 2.89 23.52 3.27
N LEU A 86 1.59 23.47 2.95
CA LEU A 86 0.77 22.29 3.22
C LEU A 86 1.11 21.15 2.27
N HIS A 87 1.32 21.45 0.98
CA HIS A 87 1.79 20.47 0.01
C HIS A 87 3.15 19.91 0.41
N LEU A 88 4.09 20.78 0.82
CA LEU A 88 5.41 20.37 1.28
C LEU A 88 5.33 19.49 2.53
N TYR A 89 4.48 19.84 3.50
CA TYR A 89 4.22 19.03 4.68
C TYR A 89 3.73 17.62 4.31
N TRP A 90 2.77 17.52 3.38
CA TRP A 90 2.28 16.21 2.94
C TRP A 90 3.32 15.38 2.21
N ILE A 91 4.14 16.01 1.36
CA ILE A 91 5.26 15.35 0.69
C ILE A 91 6.24 14.81 1.72
N ALA A 92 6.65 15.64 2.69
CA ALA A 92 7.57 15.24 3.76
C ALA A 92 6.99 14.11 4.63
N SER A 93 5.71 14.18 4.97
CA SER A 93 5.04 13.13 5.74
C SER A 93 5.03 11.81 4.97
N ALA A 94 4.66 11.82 3.69
CA ALA A 94 4.66 10.64 2.83
C ALA A 94 6.07 10.03 2.65
N THR A 95 7.10 10.87 2.47
CA THR A 95 8.49 10.38 2.36
C THR A 95 8.97 9.75 3.66
N VAL A 96 8.61 10.31 4.83
CA VAL A 96 8.93 9.71 6.12
C VAL A 96 8.25 8.35 6.29
N THR A 97 6.96 8.22 5.95
CA THR A 97 6.27 6.93 5.99
C THR A 97 6.91 5.91 5.04
N TRP A 98 7.31 6.36 3.85
CA TRP A 98 7.97 5.51 2.87
C TRP A 98 9.35 5.06 3.36
N ALA A 99 10.12 5.97 3.95
CA ALA A 99 11.40 5.70 4.58
C ALA A 99 11.26 4.71 5.74
N GLN A 100 10.29 4.92 6.63
CA GLN A 100 10.01 4.00 7.74
C GLN A 100 9.70 2.60 7.22
N THR A 101 8.85 2.50 6.20
CA THR A 101 8.52 1.22 5.56
C THR A 101 9.78 0.59 4.96
N ALA A 102 10.57 1.33 4.20
CA ALA A 102 11.82 0.85 3.59
C ALA A 102 12.84 0.38 4.63
N ILE A 103 12.99 1.10 5.75
CA ILE A 103 13.84 0.73 6.88
C ILE A 103 13.37 -0.58 7.49
N ILE A 104 12.06 -0.73 7.76
CA ILE A 104 11.50 -1.97 8.31
C ILE A 104 11.78 -3.15 7.37
N TRP A 105 11.53 -3.00 6.07
CA TRP A 105 11.83 -4.05 5.09
C TRP A 105 13.32 -4.40 5.01
N ARG A 106 14.21 -3.43 5.23
CA ARG A 106 15.65 -3.65 5.22
C ARG A 106 16.18 -4.29 6.50
N LEU A 107 15.62 -3.92 7.66
CA LEU A 107 16.07 -4.42 8.97
C LEU A 107 15.39 -5.73 9.37
N MET A 108 14.17 -5.99 8.90
CA MET A 108 13.39 -7.17 9.27
C MET A 108 13.19 -8.06 8.04
N PRO A 109 14.11 -9.00 7.74
CA PRO A 109 13.86 -10.03 6.74
C PRO A 109 12.69 -10.88 7.23
N LEU A 110 11.50 -10.64 6.69
CA LEU A 110 10.31 -11.40 7.01
C LEU A 110 10.61 -12.88 6.73
N PRO A 111 10.35 -13.79 7.69
CA PRO A 111 10.47 -15.22 7.43
C PRO A 111 9.55 -15.56 6.25
N LYS A 112 10.06 -16.36 5.30
CA LYS A 112 9.33 -16.76 4.08
C LYS A 112 7.93 -17.19 4.48
N THR A 113 6.93 -16.54 3.90
CA THR A 113 5.52 -16.86 4.14
C THR A 113 5.34 -18.36 3.91
N VAL A 114 5.04 -19.10 4.97
CA VAL A 114 4.74 -20.54 4.85
C VAL A 114 3.66 -20.67 3.78
N ALA A 115 3.93 -21.53 2.79
CA ALA A 115 3.01 -21.71 1.67
C ALA A 115 1.61 -21.99 2.24
N PRO A 116 0.55 -21.33 1.74
CA PRO A 116 -0.80 -21.57 2.23
C PRO A 116 -1.06 -23.07 2.16
N ALA A 117 -1.54 -23.64 3.27
CA ALA A 117 -1.82 -25.06 3.36
C ALA A 117 -2.61 -25.49 2.12
N LYS A 118 -1.98 -26.30 1.26
CA LYS A 118 -2.67 -26.94 0.15
C LYS A 118 -3.81 -27.69 0.83
N LYS A 119 -5.04 -27.26 0.57
CA LYS A 119 -6.21 -28.09 0.86
C LYS A 119 -6.05 -29.32 -0.01
N SER A 120 -5.40 -30.36 0.51
CA SER A 120 -5.53 -31.68 -0.07
C SER A 120 -6.96 -32.08 0.24
N GLU A 121 -7.84 -31.87 -0.73
CA GLU A 121 -9.13 -32.55 -0.83
C GLU A 121 -8.88 -34.06 -1.08
N LEU A 122 -7.98 -34.69 -0.33
CA LEU A 122 -7.93 -36.12 -0.22
C LEU A 122 -8.96 -36.47 0.83
N ASN A 123 -9.94 -37.31 0.45
CA ASN A 123 -10.86 -38.06 1.31
C ASN A 123 -10.12 -39.01 2.28
N PHE A 124 -8.93 -38.66 2.72
CA PHE A 124 -8.10 -39.41 3.64
C PHE A 124 -8.19 -38.73 5.00
N VAL A 125 -9.18 -39.17 5.79
CA VAL A 125 -9.19 -38.93 7.22
C VAL A 125 -7.91 -39.55 7.76
N MET A 126 -6.94 -38.72 8.13
CA MET A 126 -5.72 -39.20 8.77
C MET A 126 -6.15 -39.95 10.05
N PRO A 127 -5.84 -41.24 10.20
CA PRO A 127 -6.27 -41.98 11.38
C PRO A 127 -5.69 -41.31 12.62
N ARG A 128 -6.53 -41.17 13.65
CA ARG A 128 -6.13 -40.64 14.95
C ARG A 128 -4.85 -41.37 15.39
N ARG A 129 -3.77 -40.61 15.63
CA ARG A 129 -2.51 -41.16 16.14
C ARG A 129 -2.81 -41.93 17.42
N GLU A 130 -2.71 -43.26 17.37
CA GLU A 130 -2.80 -44.08 18.58
C GLU A 130 -1.59 -43.75 19.45
N GLU A 131 -1.86 -43.25 20.65
CA GLU A 131 -0.82 -43.05 21.64
C GLU A 131 -0.25 -44.42 22.04
N PRO A 132 1.08 -44.61 22.03
CA PRO A 132 1.66 -45.87 22.47
C PRO A 132 1.25 -46.11 23.93
N LYS A 133 0.62 -47.27 24.17
CA LYS A 133 0.17 -47.73 25.49
C LYS A 133 1.38 -47.68 26.43
N ARG A 134 1.36 -46.75 27.40
CA ARG A 134 2.44 -46.65 28.40
C ARG A 134 2.57 -48.00 29.08
N PRO A 135 3.77 -48.61 29.15
CA PRO A 135 3.95 -49.84 29.90
C PRO A 135 3.60 -49.57 31.37
N PRO A 136 3.03 -50.57 32.09
CA PRO A 136 2.76 -50.44 33.50
C PRO A 136 4.07 -50.11 34.22
N MET A 137 4.04 -49.07 35.04
CA MET A 137 5.12 -48.75 35.95
C MET A 137 5.15 -49.88 36.97
N GLU A 138 6.11 -50.80 36.86
CA GLU A 138 6.32 -51.82 37.88
C GLU A 138 6.71 -51.14 39.19
N GLY A 139 6.01 -51.51 40.26
CA GLY A 139 6.28 -51.11 41.64
C GLY A 139 6.93 -52.25 42.42
#